data_AF-A0A098LB90-F1
#
_entry.id   AF-A0A098LB90-F1
#
_cell.length_a   1.000
_cell.length_b   1.000
_cell.length_c   1.000
_cell.angle_alpha   90.00
_cell.angle_beta   90.00
_cell.angle_gamma   90.00
#
_symmetry.space_group_name_H-M   'P 1'
#
loop_
_entity.id
_entity.type
_entity.pdbx_description
1 polymer ?
#
loop_
_entity_poly.entity_id
_entity_poly.type
_entity_poly.pdbx_seq_one_letter_code
_entity_poly.pdbx_strand_id
1 'polypeptide(L)'
;MSAIKQVIHTEKLDGENSCLNKYGVFARSHAAPTVHPWARHLQQKWELIKSDLGDLEIFGENLYAVHSIKYVNLPEHFYVFGVREHDQWLSWEETKFYAAMLDFSTVPEIKTVNPSSEEEFRKDVLSIVSQQSVFGSEDVHTKSACTMEGLVTRNTEGYRVGAFKNNVFKYVRKGHVKTDEHWTRNWKRAPLLREKGDRYVEDL
;
A
#
# COMPACT_ATOMS: atom_id res chain seq x y z
N MET A 1 5.39 -13.03 26.73
CA MET A 1 4.30 -13.34 25.77
C MET A 1 3.84 -12.04 25.15
N SER A 2 3.67 -11.98 23.83
CA SER A 2 3.18 -10.78 23.14
C SER A 2 1.78 -10.42 23.63
N ALA A 3 1.50 -9.13 23.86
CA ALA A 3 0.15 -8.66 24.19
C ALA A 3 -0.82 -8.77 22.98
N ILE A 4 -0.27 -8.90 21.77
CA ILE A 4 -1.02 -9.04 20.53
C ILE A 4 -1.23 -10.53 20.25
N LYS A 5 -2.50 -10.94 20.20
CA LYS A 5 -2.90 -12.35 19.97
C LYS A 5 -2.74 -12.78 18.51
N GLN A 6 -3.01 -11.86 17.59
CA GLN A 6 -3.03 -12.14 16.16
C GLN A 6 -2.53 -10.92 15.37
N VAL A 7 -1.78 -11.19 14.31
CA VAL A 7 -1.28 -10.19 13.37
C VAL A 7 -1.57 -10.60 11.94
N ILE A 8 -1.67 -9.62 11.06
CA ILE A 8 -1.76 -9.81 9.61
C ILE A 8 -0.47 -9.31 8.96
N HIS A 9 0.10 -10.15 8.10
CA HIS A 9 1.15 -9.81 7.15
C HIS A 9 0.52 -9.33 5.85
N THR A 10 0.88 -8.12 5.44
CA THR A 10 0.49 -7.51 4.16
C THR A 10 1.73 -7.14 3.37
N GLU A 11 1.64 -7.21 2.05
CA GLU A 11 2.75 -6.77 1.20
C GLU A 11 2.98 -5.27 1.38
N LYS A 12 4.23 -4.88 1.58
CA LYS A 12 4.61 -3.47 1.47
C LYS A 12 4.81 -3.14 -0.01
N LEU A 13 3.95 -2.28 -0.54
CA LEU A 13 4.05 -1.79 -1.91
C LEU A 13 4.92 -0.52 -1.98
N ASP A 14 5.64 -0.37 -3.10
CA ASP A 14 6.57 0.72 -3.40
C ASP A 14 5.87 1.79 -4.24
N GLY A 15 5.28 2.78 -3.57
CA GLY A 15 4.68 3.93 -4.22
C GLY A 15 4.62 5.16 -3.31
N GLU A 16 3.64 6.01 -3.57
CA GLU A 16 3.40 7.21 -2.77
C GLU A 16 2.33 6.95 -1.71
N ASN A 17 2.71 7.12 -0.45
CA ASN A 17 1.77 7.11 0.65
C ASN A 17 0.78 8.27 0.56
N SER A 18 -0.51 7.94 0.48
CA SER A 18 -1.60 8.90 0.34
C SER A 18 -2.70 8.68 1.39
N CYS A 19 -3.33 9.77 1.80
CA CYS A 19 -4.45 9.80 2.73
C CYS A 19 -5.64 10.53 2.10
N LEU A 20 -6.82 9.92 2.10
CA LEU A 20 -8.08 10.54 1.71
C LEU A 20 -8.90 10.80 2.98
N ASN A 21 -9.34 12.02 3.19
CA ASN A 21 -10.24 12.38 4.29
C ASN A 21 -11.26 13.42 3.82
N LYS A 22 -12.17 13.88 4.68
CA LYS A 22 -13.22 14.86 4.30
C LYS A 22 -12.70 16.18 3.69
N TYR A 23 -11.43 16.52 3.88
CA TYR A 23 -10.84 17.75 3.38
C TYR A 23 -10.09 17.61 2.05
N GLY A 24 -9.75 16.39 1.63
CA GLY A 24 -9.01 16.18 0.38
C GLY A 24 -8.15 14.92 0.35
N VAL A 25 -7.23 14.93 -0.62
CA VAL A 25 -6.18 13.91 -0.79
C VAL A 25 -4.84 14.51 -0.36
N PHE A 26 -4.11 13.83 0.51
CA PHE A 26 -2.86 14.30 1.11
C PHE A 26 -1.75 13.28 0.89
N ALA A 27 -0.56 13.74 0.50
CA ALA A 27 0.64 12.92 0.58
C ALA A 27 1.24 12.99 1.99
N ARG A 28 1.98 11.95 2.42
CA ARG A 28 2.52 11.77 3.79
C ARG A 28 3.03 13.03 4.52
N SER A 29 3.69 13.94 3.82
CA SER A 29 4.39 15.09 4.42
C SER A 29 3.68 16.44 4.23
N HIS A 30 2.46 16.46 3.67
CA HIS A 30 1.80 17.71 3.29
C HIS A 30 0.65 18.05 4.24
N ALA A 31 0.69 19.27 4.79
CA ALA A 31 -0.43 19.86 5.53
C ALA A 31 -1.56 20.38 4.63
N ALA A 32 -1.28 20.51 3.32
CA ALA A 32 -2.24 20.91 2.30
C ALA A 32 -2.52 19.73 1.34
N PRO A 33 -3.70 19.69 0.71
CA PRO A 33 -3.99 18.67 -0.31
C PRO A 33 -2.93 18.65 -1.40
N THR A 34 -2.57 17.45 -1.85
CA THR A 34 -1.57 17.29 -2.90
C THR A 34 -2.09 17.84 -4.22
N VAL A 35 -1.24 18.56 -4.95
CA VAL A 35 -1.51 19.05 -6.32
C VAL A 35 -0.73 18.26 -7.38
N HIS A 36 -0.08 17.18 -6.97
CA HIS A 36 0.77 16.41 -7.88
C HIS A 36 -0.04 15.73 -8.99
N PRO A 37 0.44 15.72 -10.25
CA PRO A 37 -0.30 15.14 -11.36
C PRO A 37 -0.68 13.66 -11.16
N TRP A 38 0.17 12.88 -10.50
CA TRP A 38 -0.06 11.44 -10.22
C TRP A 38 -1.15 11.18 -9.17
N ALA A 39 -1.54 12.20 -8.39
CA ALA A 39 -2.64 12.10 -7.43
C ALA A 39 -4.01 12.52 -8.02
N ARG A 40 -4.05 13.01 -9.27
CA ARG A 40 -5.29 13.50 -9.90
C ARG A 40 -6.40 12.45 -9.96
N HIS A 41 -6.06 11.20 -10.20
CA HIS A 41 -7.05 10.12 -10.22
C HIS A 41 -7.66 9.88 -8.83
N LEU A 42 -6.87 10.02 -7.76
CA LEU A 42 -7.36 9.97 -6.37
C LEU A 42 -8.25 11.16 -6.06
N GLN A 43 -7.92 12.37 -6.52
CA GLN A 43 -8.78 13.53 -6.34
C GLN A 43 -10.15 13.33 -7.01
N GLN A 44 -10.17 12.75 -8.22
CA GLN A 44 -11.42 12.43 -8.91
C GLN A 44 -12.26 11.41 -8.13
N LYS A 45 -11.64 10.33 -7.64
CA LYS A 45 -12.33 9.35 -6.79
C LYS A 45 -12.80 9.99 -5.47
N TRP A 46 -11.97 10.84 -4.86
CA TRP A 46 -12.30 11.59 -3.65
C TRP A 46 -13.53 12.47 -3.83
N GLU A 47 -13.64 13.22 -4.94
CA GLU A 47 -14.82 14.05 -5.24
C GLU A 47 -16.13 13.25 -5.23
N LEU A 48 -16.07 11.97 -5.61
CA LEU A 48 -17.23 11.08 -5.62
C LEU A 48 -17.61 10.53 -4.24
N ILE A 49 -16.63 10.35 -3.35
CA ILE A 49 -16.84 9.69 -2.04
C ILE A 49 -16.78 10.63 -0.85
N LYS A 50 -16.38 11.90 -1.03
CA LYS A 50 -16.08 12.83 0.08
C LYS A 50 -17.26 13.07 1.02
N SER A 51 -18.50 12.96 0.54
CA SER A 51 -19.71 13.07 1.36
C SER A 51 -19.85 11.90 2.34
N ASP A 52 -19.30 10.74 1.97
CA ASP A 52 -19.50 9.48 2.68
C ASP A 52 -18.35 9.21 3.67
N LEU A 53 -17.25 9.97 3.57
CA LEU A 53 -16.08 9.79 4.44
C LEU A 53 -16.34 10.14 5.90
N GLY A 54 -17.21 11.11 6.20
CA GLY A 54 -17.41 11.57 7.58
C GLY A 54 -16.07 11.94 8.26
N ASP A 55 -15.77 11.33 9.40
CA ASP A 55 -14.50 11.50 10.13
C ASP A 55 -13.44 10.44 9.81
N LEU A 56 -13.67 9.64 8.77
CA LEU A 56 -12.72 8.62 8.32
C LEU A 56 -11.53 9.25 7.58
N GLU A 57 -10.36 8.67 7.84
CA GLU A 57 -9.12 8.89 7.11
C GLU A 57 -8.67 7.57 6.51
N ILE A 58 -8.69 7.50 5.17
CA ILE A 58 -8.33 6.31 4.40
C ILE A 58 -6.88 6.42 3.98
N PHE A 59 -6.02 5.56 4.51
CA PHE A 59 -4.60 5.51 4.16
C PHE A 59 -4.32 4.37 3.19
N GLY A 60 -3.63 4.70 2.09
CA GLY A 60 -3.27 3.73 1.08
C GLY A 60 -2.00 4.09 0.34
N GLU A 61 -1.51 3.12 -0.42
CA GLU A 61 -0.35 3.29 -1.28
C GLU A 61 -0.81 3.61 -2.71
N ASN A 62 -0.39 4.76 -3.23
CA ASN A 62 -0.62 5.19 -4.58
C ASN A 62 0.52 4.72 -5.50
N LEU A 63 0.22 3.73 -6.33
CA LEU A 63 1.10 3.11 -7.32
C LEU A 63 0.99 3.74 -8.71
N TYR A 64 0.33 4.89 -8.85
CA TYR A 64 0.18 5.54 -10.14
C TYR A 64 1.53 5.91 -10.77
N ALA A 65 2.47 6.44 -9.99
CA ALA A 65 3.83 6.72 -10.43
C ALA A 65 4.74 5.53 -10.09
N VAL A 66 5.47 5.03 -11.09
CA VAL A 66 6.46 3.97 -10.88
C VAL A 66 7.66 4.53 -10.10
N HIS A 67 7.99 3.89 -8.98
CA HIS A 67 9.14 4.18 -8.14
C HIS A 67 10.34 3.28 -8.52
N SER A 68 10.83 2.45 -7.59
CA SER A 68 11.96 1.55 -7.78
C SER A 68 11.54 0.18 -8.29
N ILE A 69 10.27 -0.20 -8.06
CA ILE A 69 9.66 -1.43 -8.53
C ILE A 69 8.57 -1.11 -9.55
N LYS A 70 8.64 -1.77 -10.70
CA LYS A 70 7.56 -1.81 -11.66
C LYS A 70 6.73 -3.06 -11.42
N TYR A 71 5.46 -2.86 -11.08
CA TYR A 71 4.48 -3.93 -10.95
C TYR A 71 3.95 -4.33 -12.34
N VAL A 72 4.03 -5.62 -12.66
CA VAL A 72 3.70 -6.12 -14.02
C VAL A 72 2.23 -6.49 -14.16
N ASN A 73 1.58 -6.93 -13.11
CA ASN A 73 0.19 -7.36 -13.11
C ASN A 73 -0.58 -6.50 -12.11
N LEU A 74 -0.67 -5.19 -12.38
CA LEU A 74 -1.27 -4.20 -11.48
C LEU A 74 -2.75 -3.95 -11.83
N PRO A 75 -3.72 -4.38 -11.01
CA PRO A 75 -5.15 -4.15 -11.30
C PRO A 75 -5.58 -2.68 -11.17
N GLU A 76 -5.12 -2.01 -10.12
CA GLU A 76 -5.54 -0.66 -9.71
C GLU A 76 -4.33 0.16 -9.26
N HIS A 77 -4.50 1.48 -9.12
CA HIS A 77 -3.42 2.36 -8.68
C HIS A 77 -3.41 2.64 -7.19
N PHE A 78 -4.44 2.28 -6.44
CA PHE A 78 -4.54 2.64 -5.02
C PHE A 78 -4.96 1.46 -4.17
N TYR A 79 -4.16 1.19 -3.14
CA TYR A 79 -4.36 0.06 -2.24
C TYR A 79 -4.38 0.52 -0.79
N VAL A 80 -5.52 0.34 -0.12
CA VAL A 80 -5.71 0.72 1.29
C VAL A 80 -4.91 -0.20 2.20
N PHE A 81 -4.16 0.37 3.14
CA PHE A 81 -3.46 -0.41 4.18
C PHE A 81 -3.91 -0.05 5.60
N GLY A 82 -4.74 0.98 5.76
CA GLY A 82 -5.30 1.33 7.06
C GLY A 82 -6.41 2.36 6.96
N VAL A 83 -7.35 2.26 7.88
CA VAL A 83 -8.37 3.29 8.11
C VAL A 83 -8.23 3.79 9.54
N ARG A 84 -8.37 5.09 9.71
CA ARG A 84 -8.41 5.75 11.01
C ARG A 84 -9.71 6.53 11.13
N GLU A 85 -10.28 6.53 12.33
CA GLU A 85 -11.36 7.42 12.72
C GLU A 85 -10.94 8.11 14.01
N HIS A 86 -10.86 9.45 14.00
CA HIS A 86 -10.32 10.23 15.11
C HIS A 86 -8.93 9.71 15.57
N ASP A 87 -8.77 9.38 16.86
CA ASP A 87 -7.51 8.89 17.45
C ASP A 87 -7.39 7.35 17.45
N GLN A 88 -8.12 6.67 16.57
CA GLN A 88 -8.22 5.22 16.56
C GLN A 88 -7.95 4.63 15.17
N TRP A 89 -6.89 3.82 15.06
CA TRP A 89 -6.74 2.92 13.91
C TRP A 89 -7.77 1.81 14.04
N LEU A 90 -8.57 1.63 12.99
CA LEU A 90 -9.58 0.59 12.95
C LEU A 90 -8.94 -0.79 12.79
N SER A 91 -9.66 -1.84 13.18
CA SER A 91 -9.24 -3.22 12.96
C SER A 91 -8.99 -3.50 11.47
N TRP A 92 -8.31 -4.60 11.18
CA TRP A 92 -8.08 -5.02 9.80
C TRP A 92 -9.38 -5.42 9.10
N GLU A 93 -10.33 -5.99 9.84
CA GLU A 93 -11.66 -6.31 9.32
C GLU A 93 -12.43 -5.04 8.94
N GLU A 94 -12.49 -4.04 9.83
CA GLU A 94 -13.10 -2.74 9.55
C GLU A 94 -12.38 -2.01 8.40
N THR A 95 -11.05 -2.09 8.34
CA THR A 95 -10.25 -1.53 7.23
C THR A 95 -10.71 -2.11 5.90
N LYS A 96 -10.90 -3.43 5.81
CA LYS A 96 -11.43 -4.09 4.61
C LYS A 96 -12.86 -3.68 4.31
N PHE A 97 -13.71 -3.62 5.34
CA PHE A 97 -15.10 -3.22 5.19
C PHE A 97 -15.21 -1.83 4.54
N TYR A 98 -14.51 -0.83 5.10
CA TYR A 98 -14.54 0.53 4.57
C TYR A 98 -13.86 0.64 3.19
N ALA A 99 -12.78 -0.10 2.95
CA ALA A 99 -12.16 -0.14 1.64
C ALA A 99 -13.14 -0.66 0.58
N ALA A 100 -13.81 -1.79 0.84
CA ALA A 100 -14.79 -2.37 -0.07
C ALA A 100 -16.02 -1.45 -0.25
N MET A 101 -16.52 -0.84 0.83
CA MET A 101 -17.65 0.09 0.77
C MET A 101 -17.35 1.31 -0.12
N LEU A 102 -16.11 1.80 -0.10
CA LEU A 102 -15.66 2.92 -0.93
C LEU A 102 -15.12 2.49 -2.30
N ASP A 103 -15.25 1.20 -2.64
CA ASP A 103 -14.80 0.61 -3.90
C ASP A 103 -13.28 0.84 -4.10
N PHE A 104 -12.52 0.44 -3.09
CA PHE A 104 -11.06 0.36 -3.07
C PHE A 104 -10.59 -1.06 -2.72
N SER A 105 -9.51 -1.49 -3.37
CA SER A 105 -8.76 -2.67 -2.96
C SER A 105 -7.90 -2.38 -1.73
N THR A 106 -7.65 -3.38 -0.88
CA THR A 106 -6.60 -3.31 0.15
C THR A 106 -5.26 -3.80 -0.40
N VAL A 107 -4.16 -3.42 0.25
CA VAL A 107 -2.86 -4.05 0.00
C VAL A 107 -2.98 -5.59 0.11
N PRO A 108 -2.20 -6.35 -0.69
CA PRO A 108 -2.29 -7.81 -0.66
C PRO A 108 -2.08 -8.38 0.75
N GLU A 109 -3.06 -9.15 1.22
CA GLU A 109 -2.90 -9.99 2.40
C GLU A 109 -2.01 -11.18 2.05
N ILE A 110 -0.99 -11.42 2.88
CA ILE A 110 -0.09 -12.56 2.70
C ILE A 110 -0.49 -13.68 3.65
N LYS A 111 -0.61 -13.38 4.95
CA LYS A 111 -0.85 -14.41 5.98
C LYS A 111 -1.27 -13.80 7.32
N THR A 112 -2.24 -14.42 7.97
CA THR A 112 -2.58 -14.15 9.38
C THR A 112 -1.81 -15.11 10.28
N VAL A 113 -1.21 -14.59 11.36
CA VAL A 113 -0.33 -15.35 12.26
C VAL A 113 -0.71 -15.06 13.71
N ASN A 114 -0.72 -16.10 14.53
CA ASN A 114 -0.77 -15.99 15.99
C ASN A 114 0.66 -16.18 16.51
N PRO A 115 1.40 -15.11 16.87
CA PRO A 115 2.83 -15.21 17.14
C PRO A 115 3.10 -16.05 18.39
N SER A 116 3.73 -17.22 18.21
CA SER A 116 4.12 -18.15 19.28
C SER A 116 5.58 -17.96 19.72
N SER A 117 6.48 -17.73 18.77
CA SER A 117 7.91 -17.54 19.02
C SER A 117 8.51 -16.47 18.09
N GLU A 118 9.53 -15.76 18.58
CA GLU A 118 10.23 -14.72 17.80
C GLU A 118 11.02 -15.33 16.63
N GLU A 119 11.62 -16.50 16.84
CA GLU A 119 12.44 -17.18 15.83
C GLU A 119 11.61 -17.63 14.63
N GLU A 120 10.48 -18.30 14.87
CA GLU A 120 9.56 -18.71 13.80
C GLU A 120 9.00 -17.50 13.06
N PHE A 121 8.62 -16.46 13.81
CA PHE A 121 8.13 -15.22 13.23
C PHE A 121 9.18 -14.56 12.32
N ARG A 122 10.44 -14.46 12.78
CA ARG A 122 11.55 -13.94 11.96
C ARG A 122 11.77 -14.78 10.71
N LYS A 123 11.76 -16.11 10.83
CA LYS A 123 11.93 -17.02 9.69
C LYS A 123 10.80 -16.87 8.67
N ASP A 124 9.56 -16.75 9.14
CA ASP A 124 8.38 -16.55 8.29
C ASP A 124 8.49 -15.23 7.51
N VAL A 125 8.81 -14.13 8.20
CA VAL A 125 9.02 -12.82 7.57
C VAL A 125 10.11 -12.88 6.51
N LEU A 126 11.28 -13.47 6.82
CA LEU A 126 12.39 -13.57 5.87
C LEU A 126 12.05 -14.45 4.65
N SER A 127 11.26 -15.51 4.86
CA SER A 127 10.76 -16.35 3.77
C SER A 127 9.84 -15.56 2.84
N ILE A 128 8.88 -14.82 3.40
CA ILE A 128 7.91 -14.02 2.64
C ILE A 128 8.62 -12.96 1.78
N VAL A 129 9.49 -12.16 2.40
CA VAL A 129 10.13 -11.02 1.71
C VAL A 129 11.16 -11.41 0.64
N SER A 130 11.52 -12.69 0.58
CA SER A 130 12.34 -13.26 -0.50
C SER A 130 11.56 -13.57 -1.78
N GLN A 131 10.22 -13.52 -1.73
CA GLN A 131 9.36 -13.76 -2.89
C GLN A 131 9.19 -12.49 -3.72
N GLN A 132 8.70 -12.66 -4.96
CA GLN A 132 8.23 -11.53 -5.77
C GLN A 132 6.92 -10.95 -5.20
N SER A 133 6.59 -9.73 -5.61
CA SER A 133 5.27 -9.13 -5.35
C SER A 133 4.14 -10.01 -5.88
N VAL A 134 2.97 -9.96 -5.24
CA VAL A 134 1.72 -10.54 -5.74
C VAL A 134 1.37 -9.99 -7.13
N PHE A 135 1.73 -8.74 -7.41
CA PHE A 135 1.53 -8.12 -8.72
C PHE A 135 2.70 -8.37 -9.69
N GLY A 136 3.66 -9.20 -9.31
CA GLY A 136 4.96 -9.36 -9.97
C GLY A 136 5.81 -8.09 -9.89
N SER A 137 7.13 -8.24 -9.80
CA SER A 137 8.02 -7.11 -9.50
C SER A 137 9.28 -7.12 -10.36
N GLU A 138 9.47 -6.05 -11.14
CA GLU A 138 10.68 -5.79 -11.92
C GLU A 138 11.43 -4.58 -11.35
N ASP A 139 12.75 -4.68 -11.19
CA ASP A 139 13.57 -3.53 -10.79
C ASP A 139 13.68 -2.56 -11.98
N VAL A 140 13.38 -1.28 -11.74
CA VAL A 140 13.32 -0.28 -12.82
C VAL A 140 14.67 0.01 -13.47
N HIS A 141 15.78 -0.27 -12.79
CA HIS A 141 17.13 -0.04 -13.32
C HIS A 141 17.63 -1.27 -14.06
N THR A 142 17.52 -2.46 -13.46
CA THR A 142 18.05 -3.69 -14.06
C THR A 142 17.10 -4.33 -15.07
N LYS A 143 15.83 -3.93 -15.07
CA LYS A 143 14.75 -4.50 -15.91
C LYS A 143 14.54 -6.01 -15.70
N SER A 144 15.04 -6.54 -14.59
CA SER A 144 14.95 -7.96 -14.24
C SER A 144 13.97 -8.15 -13.10
N ALA A 145 13.43 -9.36 -12.99
CA ALA A 145 12.59 -9.73 -11.85
C ALA A 145 13.35 -9.51 -10.52
N CYS A 146 12.65 -8.97 -9.52
CA CYS A 146 13.18 -8.69 -8.20
C CYS A 146 12.18 -9.11 -7.12
N THR A 147 12.62 -9.20 -5.87
CA THR A 147 11.72 -9.49 -4.74
C THR A 147 10.73 -8.33 -4.52
N MET A 148 9.64 -8.57 -3.77
CA MET A 148 8.80 -7.49 -3.25
C MET A 148 9.63 -6.46 -2.48
N GLU A 149 9.11 -5.23 -2.30
CA GLU A 149 9.79 -4.24 -1.47
C GLU A 149 9.95 -4.75 -0.04
N GLY A 150 8.89 -5.33 0.52
CA GLY A 150 8.92 -5.84 1.88
C GLY A 150 7.55 -6.20 2.41
N LEU A 151 7.43 -6.14 3.73
CA LEU A 151 6.29 -6.63 4.47
C LEU A 151 5.88 -5.61 5.53
N VAL A 152 4.57 -5.40 5.70
CA VAL A 152 4.00 -4.74 6.88
C VAL A 152 3.24 -5.77 7.69
N THR A 153 3.61 -5.89 8.96
CA THR A 153 2.86 -6.66 9.95
C THR A 153 2.09 -5.69 10.84
N ARG A 154 0.79 -5.93 11.04
CA ARG A 154 0.00 -5.15 11.99
C ARG A 154 -0.86 -6.03 12.89
N ASN A 155 -1.19 -5.53 14.06
CA ASN A 155 -2.28 -6.05 14.88
C ASN A 155 -3.57 -6.09 14.04
N THR A 156 -4.28 -7.22 14.09
CA THR A 156 -5.59 -7.38 13.45
C THR A 156 -6.65 -6.55 14.13
N GLU A 157 -6.53 -6.32 15.43
CA GLU A 157 -7.45 -5.47 16.20
C GLU A 157 -7.15 -3.98 15.97
N GLY A 158 -8.14 -3.15 16.31
CA GLY A 158 -7.96 -1.70 16.35
C GLY A 158 -7.06 -1.26 17.50
N TYR A 159 -6.35 -0.14 17.33
CA TYR A 159 -5.50 0.45 18.37
C TYR A 159 -5.45 1.98 18.28
N ARG A 160 -5.21 2.62 19.43
CA ARG A 160 -5.03 4.07 19.49
C ARG A 160 -3.83 4.53 18.67
N VAL A 161 -3.91 5.72 18.10
CA VAL A 161 -2.79 6.33 17.35
C VAL A 161 -1.50 6.36 18.17
N GLY A 162 -1.58 6.71 19.46
CA GLY A 162 -0.43 6.72 20.38
C GLY A 162 0.24 5.35 20.56
N ALA A 163 -0.45 4.25 20.25
CA ALA A 163 0.07 2.89 20.36
C ALA A 163 0.63 2.34 19.03
N PHE A 164 0.69 3.14 17.96
CA PHE A 164 1.08 2.69 16.62
C PHE A 164 2.39 1.91 16.58
N LYS A 165 3.45 2.41 17.25
CA LYS A 165 4.78 1.78 17.26
C LYS A 165 4.80 0.36 17.86
N ASN A 166 3.82 0.03 18.69
CA ASN A 166 3.71 -1.28 19.32
C ASN A 166 2.79 -2.23 18.53
N ASN A 167 2.05 -1.72 17.56
CA ASN A 167 1.04 -2.48 16.80
C ASN A 167 1.39 -2.69 15.34
N VAL A 168 2.39 -1.96 14.81
CA VAL A 168 2.80 -2.05 13.42
C VAL A 168 4.31 -2.22 13.33
N PHE A 169 4.74 -3.22 12.57
CA PHE A 169 6.11 -3.49 12.23
C PHE A 169 6.25 -3.51 10.71
N LYS A 170 7.38 -3.04 10.18
CA LYS A 170 7.69 -3.16 8.76
C LYS A 170 9.08 -3.73 8.55
N TYR A 171 9.22 -4.57 7.55
CA TYR A 171 10.48 -5.01 6.98
C TYR A 171 10.58 -4.47 5.56
N VAL A 172 11.74 -3.94 5.19
CA VAL A 172 12.03 -3.45 3.84
C VAL A 172 13.33 -4.10 3.36
N ARG A 173 13.35 -4.58 2.12
CA ARG A 173 14.53 -5.24 1.53
C ARG A 173 15.73 -4.30 1.56
N LYS A 174 16.92 -4.88 1.78
CA LYS A 174 18.18 -4.11 1.80
C LYS A 174 18.40 -3.42 0.45
N GLY A 175 18.81 -2.15 0.50
CA GLY A 175 19.14 -1.38 -0.71
C GLY A 175 17.91 -0.98 -1.54
N HIS A 176 16.71 -0.98 -0.97
CA HIS A 176 15.51 -0.46 -1.63
C HIS A 176 15.53 1.07 -1.79
N VAL A 177 15.99 1.81 -0.77
CA VAL A 177 16.16 3.26 -0.85
C VAL A 177 17.35 3.56 -1.76
N LYS A 178 17.09 3.79 -3.05
CA LYS A 178 18.13 4.20 -4.00
C LYS A 178 17.98 5.67 -4.41
N THR A 179 16.77 6.22 -4.51
CA THR A 179 16.58 7.60 -4.99
C THR A 179 15.18 8.17 -4.69
N ASP A 180 14.87 8.50 -3.43
CA ASP A 180 13.62 9.19 -3.08
C ASP A 180 13.47 10.55 -3.79
N GLU A 181 14.57 11.23 -4.13
CA GLU A 181 14.54 12.56 -4.76
C GLU A 181 14.38 12.56 -6.29
N HIS A 182 14.55 11.41 -6.98
CA HIS A 182 14.60 11.41 -8.46
C HIS A 182 13.31 10.99 -9.16
N TRP A 183 12.41 10.22 -8.52
CA TRP A 183 11.21 9.73 -9.22
C TRP A 183 10.24 10.87 -9.55
N THR A 184 10.07 11.86 -8.67
CA THR A 184 9.11 12.97 -8.82
C THR A 184 9.37 13.84 -10.06
N ARG A 185 10.62 13.92 -10.54
CA ARG A 185 11.01 14.75 -11.70
C ARG A 185 10.74 14.08 -13.05
N ASN A 186 10.89 12.75 -13.14
CA ASN A 186 10.77 11.99 -14.39
C ASN A 186 9.88 10.75 -14.21
N TRP A 187 8.79 10.92 -13.44
CA TRP A 187 7.89 9.81 -13.13
C TRP A 187 7.22 9.28 -14.40
N LYS A 188 6.92 7.98 -14.39
CA LYS A 188 6.14 7.33 -15.43
C LYS A 188 4.93 6.68 -14.80
N ARG A 189 3.80 6.73 -15.49
CA ARG A 189 2.58 6.06 -15.04
C ARG A 189 2.77 4.54 -15.07
N ALA A 190 2.37 3.85 -13.99
CA ALA A 190 2.29 2.39 -13.97
C ALA A 190 1.13 1.92 -14.88
N PRO A 191 1.38 1.06 -15.89
CA PRO A 191 0.30 0.53 -16.71
C PRO A 191 -0.54 -0.47 -15.93
N LEU A 192 -1.87 -0.40 -16.09
CA LEU A 192 -2.78 -1.36 -15.46
C LEU A 192 -2.88 -2.64 -16.30
N LEU A 193 -3.22 -3.75 -15.65
CA LEU A 193 -3.36 -5.06 -16.29
C LEU A 193 -4.35 -5.01 -17.47
N ARG A 194 -5.49 -4.32 -17.29
CA ARG A 194 -6.53 -4.16 -18.33
C ARG A 194 -6.05 -3.42 -19.59
N GLU A 195 -5.01 -2.61 -19.47
CA GLU A 195 -4.47 -1.82 -20.59
C GLU A 195 -3.47 -2.61 -21.45
N LYS A 196 -3.11 -3.82 -21.01
CA LYS A 196 -2.19 -4.70 -21.74
C LYS A 196 -2.91 -5.59 -22.76
N GLY A 197 -4.22 -5.79 -22.62
CA GLY A 197 -5.02 -6.66 -23.48
C GLY A 197 -5.31 -6.10 -24.88
N ASP A 198 -5.25 -4.77 -25.06
CA ASP A 198 -5.64 -4.11 -26.33
C ASP A 198 -4.51 -4.00 -27.36
N ARG A 199 -3.37 -4.67 -27.16
CA ARG A 199 -2.21 -4.61 -28.10
C ARG A 199 -2.18 -5.73 -29.15
N TYR A 200 -3.29 -6.42 -29.41
CA TYR A 200 -3.40 -7.51 -30.39
C TYR A 200 -4.45 -7.25 -31.49
N VAL A 201 -4.58 -6.02 -31.96
CA VAL A 201 -5.28 -5.71 -33.21
C VAL A 201 -4.59 -4.54 -33.90
N GLU A 202 -3.51 -4.85 -34.62
CA GLU A 202 -2.99 -4.09 -35.78
C GLU A 202 -1.73 -4.83 -36.24
N ASP A 203 -1.94 -5.86 -37.05
CA ASP A 203 -1.02 -6.38 -38.08
C ASP A 203 -1.75 -7.52 -38.80
N LEU A 204 -2.73 -7.15 -39.66
CA LEU A 204 -3.23 -7.94 -40.78
C LEU A 204 -3.21 -7.06 -42.03
#